data_AF-A0A359N0J0-F1
#
_entry.id   AF-A0A359N0J0-F1
#
_cell.length_a   1.000
_cell.length_b   1.000
_cell.length_c   1.000
_cell.angle_alpha   90.00
_cell.angle_beta   90.00
_cell.angle_gamma   90.00
#
_symmetry.space_group_name_H-M   'P 1'
#
loop_
_entity.id
_entity.type
_entity.pdbx_description
1 polymer ?
#
loop_
_entity_poly.entity_id
_entity_poly.type
_entity_poly.pdbx_seq_one_letter_code
_entity_poly.pdbx_strand_id
1 'polypeptide(L)'
;MNIIKNNHEIDINLLKIDYEDKKVFKIFAAGDTTGVFQFESSGMRKYLRDLKPNTFEDIIVMVSLYRPGPLAYIPTYIARKH
;
A
#
# COMPACT_ATOMS: atom_id res chain seq x y z
N MET A 1 12.73 -8.81 11.80
CA MET A 1 13.32 -7.73 12.62
C MET A 1 14.75 -8.02 13.04
N ASN A 2 15.03 -9.22 13.57
CA ASN A 2 16.37 -9.60 14.01
C ASN A 2 17.45 -9.40 12.94
N ILE A 3 17.15 -9.64 11.65
CA ILE A 3 18.12 -9.43 10.56
C ILE A 3 18.52 -7.96 10.42
N ILE A 4 17.57 -7.02 10.50
CA ILE A 4 17.86 -5.58 10.37
C ILE A 4 18.67 -5.10 11.57
N LYS A 5 18.29 -5.53 12.78
CA LYS A 5 19.02 -5.21 14.01
C LYS A 5 20.44 -5.76 13.98
N ASN A 6 20.62 -7.01 13.53
CA ASN A 6 21.93 -7.67 13.50
C ASN A 6 22.86 -7.12 12.41
N ASN A 7 22.31 -6.66 11.27
CA ASN A 7 23.12 -6.24 10.13
C ASN A 7 23.33 -4.72 10.06
N HIS A 8 22.46 -3.93 10.68
CA HIS A 8 22.46 -2.47 10.57
C HIS A 8 22.41 -1.75 11.92
N GLU A 9 22.38 -2.47 13.05
CA GLU A 9 22.24 -1.90 14.40
C GLU A 9 20.98 -1.02 14.58
N ILE A 10 19.98 -1.22 13.72
CA ILE A 10 18.70 -0.49 13.76
C ILE A 10 17.67 -1.36 14.46
N ASP A 11 17.17 -0.87 15.59
CA ASP A 11 16.02 -1.47 16.29
C ASP A 11 14.72 -0.83 15.81
N ILE A 12 13.83 -1.62 15.19
CA ILE A 12 12.59 -1.12 14.63
C ILE A 12 11.48 -1.21 15.68
N ASN A 13 10.98 -0.06 16.11
CA ASN A 13 9.78 0.02 16.96
C ASN A 13 8.51 0.20 16.10
N LEU A 14 7.73 -0.88 15.97
CA LEU A 14 6.47 -0.86 15.21
C LEU A 14 5.44 0.18 15.71
N LEU A 15 5.46 0.49 17.00
CA LEU A 15 4.52 1.45 17.60
C LEU A 15 4.86 2.90 17.28
N LYS A 16 6.01 3.16 16.64
CA LYS A 16 6.50 4.49 16.28
C LYS A 16 6.74 4.64 14.77
N ILE A 17 6.14 3.79 13.95
CA ILE A 17 6.26 3.90 12.49
C ILE A 17 5.60 5.19 12.02
N ASP A 18 6.25 5.84 11.06
CA ASP A 18 5.70 6.97 10.32
C ASP A 18 4.72 6.48 9.24
N TYR A 19 3.45 6.83 9.39
CA TYR A 19 2.40 6.49 8.43
C TYR A 19 2.38 7.41 7.20
N GLU A 20 3.19 8.48 7.20
CA GLU A 20 3.27 9.46 6.11
C GLU A 20 4.54 9.31 5.25
N ASP A 21 5.29 8.20 5.41
CA ASP A 21 6.53 7.99 4.65
C ASP A 21 6.25 7.91 3.14
N LYS A 22 6.64 9.00 2.46
CA LYS A 22 6.51 9.16 1.00
C LYS A 22 7.23 8.08 0.20
N LYS A 23 8.27 7.45 0.75
CA LYS A 23 8.97 6.34 0.08
C LYS A 23 8.08 5.09 0.01
N VAL A 24 7.29 4.84 1.04
CA VAL A 24 6.32 3.73 1.05
C VAL A 24 5.27 3.96 -0.02
N PHE A 25 4.67 5.16 -0.08
CA PHE A 25 3.66 5.47 -1.08
C PHE A 25 4.18 5.34 -2.52
N LYS A 26 5.46 5.66 -2.78
CA LYS A 26 6.08 5.42 -4.09
C LYS A 26 6.11 3.95 -4.48
N ILE A 27 6.44 3.05 -3.54
CA ILE A 27 6.43 1.59 -3.77
C ILE A 27 5.02 1.13 -4.13
N PHE A 28 4.01 1.58 -3.38
CA PHE A 28 2.62 1.26 -3.65
C PHE A 28 2.14 1.84 -4.99
N ALA A 29 2.46 3.09 -5.30
CA ALA A 29 2.10 3.72 -6.57
C ALA A 29 2.77 3.07 -7.79
N ALA A 30 3.93 2.44 -7.63
CA ALA A 30 4.57 1.62 -8.65
C ALA A 30 3.92 0.22 -8.78
N GLY A 31 3.18 -0.23 -7.75
CA GLY A 31 2.66 -1.59 -7.64
C GLY A 31 3.74 -2.61 -7.29
N ASP A 32 4.85 -2.18 -6.69
CA ASP A 32 6.01 -3.00 -6.32
C ASP A 32 5.79 -3.68 -4.95
N THR A 33 4.66 -4.36 -4.81
CA THR A 33 4.17 -4.89 -3.51
C THR A 33 4.35 -6.40 -3.37
N THR A 34 5.41 -6.97 -3.97
CA THR A 34 5.76 -8.39 -3.76
C THR A 34 6.15 -8.63 -2.30
N GLY A 35 5.55 -9.64 -1.67
CA GLY A 35 5.77 -9.93 -0.24
C GLY A 35 5.12 -8.92 0.72
N VAL A 36 4.27 -8.02 0.22
CA VAL A 36 3.50 -7.09 1.05
C VAL A 36 2.10 -7.65 1.27
N PHE A 37 1.82 -8.00 2.53
CA PHE A 37 0.55 -8.59 2.95
C PHE A 37 -0.67 -7.87 2.37
N GLN A 38 -1.64 -8.63 1.85
CA GLN A 38 -2.86 -8.16 1.15
C GLN A 38 -2.66 -7.49 -0.22
N PHE A 39 -1.45 -7.05 -0.58
CA PHE A 39 -1.21 -6.27 -1.80
C PHE A 39 -0.49 -7.03 -2.92
N GLU A 40 -0.31 -8.34 -2.78
CA GLU A 40 0.54 -9.10 -3.71
C GLU A 40 -0.12 -9.44 -5.04
N SER A 41 -1.45 -9.54 -5.09
CA SER A 41 -2.16 -10.02 -6.29
C SER A 41 -1.97 -9.08 -7.49
N SER A 42 -1.94 -9.65 -8.70
CA SER A 42 -1.75 -8.91 -9.95
C SER A 42 -2.82 -7.82 -10.16
N GLY A 43 -4.07 -8.12 -9.85
CA GLY A 43 -5.18 -7.16 -9.93
C GLY A 43 -5.03 -6.01 -8.92
N MET A 44 -4.63 -6.30 -7.68
CA MET A 44 -4.41 -5.27 -6.67
C MET A 44 -3.28 -4.33 -7.09
N ARG A 45 -2.16 -4.89 -7.57
CA ARG A 45 -1.03 -4.09 -8.09
C ARG A 45 -1.44 -3.20 -9.26
N LYS A 46 -2.33 -3.67 -10.15
CA LYS A 46 -2.87 -2.86 -11.23
C LYS A 46 -3.64 -1.65 -10.69
N TYR A 47 -4.58 -1.86 -9.78
CA TYR A 47 -5.34 -0.76 -9.21
C TYR A 47 -4.50 0.20 -8.37
N LEU A 48 -3.46 -0.28 -7.68
CA LEU A 48 -2.53 0.60 -6.98
C LEU A 48 -1.78 1.55 -7.94
N ARG A 49 -1.34 1.05 -9.11
CA ARG A 49 -0.74 1.89 -10.16
C ARG A 49 -1.70 2.91 -10.73
N ASP A 50 -2.96 2.53 -10.90
CA ASP A 50 -4.00 3.42 -11.41
C ASP A 50 -4.41 4.48 -10.36
N LEU A 51 -4.49 4.09 -9.08
CA LEU A 51 -4.82 4.98 -7.96
C LEU A 51 -3.69 5.97 -7.63
N LYS A 52 -2.43 5.54 -7.70
CA LYS A 52 -1.25 6.29 -7.22
C LYS A 52 -1.47 6.79 -5.77
N PRO A 53 -1.57 5.87 -4.79
CA PRO A 53 -1.77 6.25 -3.39
C PRO A 53 -0.67 7.20 -2.93
N ASN A 54 -1.07 8.21 -2.16
CA ASN A 54 -0.20 9.23 -1.58
C ASN A 54 -0.53 9.53 -0.11
N THR A 55 -1.56 8.88 0.46
CA THR A 55 -1.87 8.90 1.88
C THR A 55 -2.14 7.50 2.42
N PHE A 56 -2.18 7.36 3.74
CA PHE A 56 -2.49 6.08 4.39
C PHE A 56 -3.95 5.66 4.17
N GLU A 57 -4.87 6.63 4.07
CA GLU A 57 -6.29 6.41 3.80
C GLU A 57 -6.52 5.72 2.46
N ASP A 58 -5.72 6.03 1.44
CA ASP A 58 -5.79 5.34 0.14
C ASP A 58 -5.55 3.84 0.29
N ILE A 59 -4.61 3.46 1.16
CA ILE A 59 -4.25 2.07 1.42
C ILE A 59 -5.42 1.35 2.11
N ILE A 60 -6.05 2.02 3.08
CA ILE A 60 -7.26 1.51 3.77
C ILE A 60 -8.41 1.32 2.77
N VAL A 61 -8.67 2.33 1.92
CA VAL A 61 -9.75 2.27 0.92
C VAL A 61 -9.51 1.14 -0.07
N MET A 62 -8.28 0.95 -0.54
CA MET A 62 -7.96 -0.14 -1.47
C MET A 62 -8.23 -1.52 -0.88
N VAL A 63 -7.82 -1.77 0.36
CA VAL A 63 -8.11 -3.06 1.04
C VAL A 63 -9.62 -3.26 1.25
N SER A 64 -10.35 -2.17 1.51
CA SER A 64 -11.78 -2.20 1.73
C SER A 64 -12.56 -2.49 0.44
N LEU A 65 -12.16 -1.88 -0.68
CA LEU A 65 -12.82 -2.02 -1.97
C LEU A 65 -12.41 -3.27 -2.75
N TYR A 66 -11.21 -3.82 -2.51
CA TYR A 66 -10.69 -4.98 -3.25
C TYR A 66 -11.29 -6.31 -2.76
N ARG A 67 -12.62 -6.41 -2.84
CA ARG A 67 -13.43 -7.59 -2.49
C ARG A 67 -14.59 -7.76 -3.49
N PRO A 68 -15.11 -8.99 -3.70
CA PRO A 68 -16.28 -9.21 -4.57
C PRO A 68 -17.47 -8.33 -4.17
N GLY A 69 -18.05 -7.62 -5.15
CA GLY A 69 -19.05 -6.57 -4.92
C GLY A 69 -18.41 -5.18 -4.95
N PRO A 70 -17.70 -4.75 -3.89
CA PRO A 70 -17.08 -3.42 -3.84
C PRO A 70 -16.01 -3.14 -4.91
N LEU A 71 -15.43 -4.19 -5.53
CA LEU A 71 -14.47 -4.06 -6.64
C LEU A 71 -14.98 -3.16 -7.77
N ALA A 72 -16.29 -3.17 -8.04
CA ALA A 72 -16.91 -2.34 -9.08
C ALA A 72 -16.79 -0.82 -8.82
N TYR A 73 -16.52 -0.41 -7.58
CA TYR A 73 -16.41 1.00 -7.21
C TYR A 73 -14.98 1.55 -7.28
N ILE A 74 -13.96 0.70 -7.45
CA ILE A 74 -12.56 1.13 -7.53
C ILE A 74 -12.33 2.13 -8.67
N PRO A 75 -12.81 1.89 -9.91
CA PRO A 75 -12.64 2.86 -11.00
C PRO A 75 -13.26 4.22 -10.67
N THR A 76 -14.45 4.24 -10.05
CA THR A 76 -15.14 5.46 -9.63
C THR A 76 -14.38 6.21 -8.54
N TYR A 77 -13.79 5.49 -7.58
CA TYR A 77 -12.96 6.09 -6.55
C TYR A 77 -11.70 6.73 -7.14
N ILE A 78 -10.99 6.01 -8.00
CA ILE A 78 -9.80 6.51 -8.70
C ILE A 78 -10.13 7.77 -9.52
N ALA A 79 -11.25 7.76 -10.26
CA ALA A 79 -11.67 8.89 -11.07
C ALA A 79 -12.07 10.14 -10.27
N ARG A 80 -12.45 10.00 -9.00
CA ARG A 80 -12.79 11.13 -8.12
C ARG A 80 -11.58 11.70 -7.38
N LYS A 81 -10.53 10.90 -7.27
CA LYS A 81 -9.30 11.31 -6.58
C LYS A 81 -8.44 12.23 -7.45
N HIS A 82 -8.42 11.96 -8.76
CA HIS A 82 -7.71 12.76 -9.77
C HIS A 82 -8.58 13.88 -10.30
#